data_AF-A0A975AW46-F1
#
_entry.id   AF-A0A975AW46-F1
#
_cell.length_a   1.000
_cell.length_b   1.000
_cell.length_c   1.000
_cell.angle_alpha   90.00
_cell.angle_beta   90.00
_cell.angle_gamma   90.00
#
_symmetry.space_group_name_H-M   'P 1'
#
loop_
_entity.id
_entity.type
_entity.pdbx_description
1 polymer ?
#
loop_
_entity_poly.entity_id
_entity_poly.type
_entity_poly.pdbx_seq_one_letter_code
_entity_poly.pdbx_strand_id
1 'polypeptide(L)'
;MCKNILFLIPYAVVNSSIYNELENELNKKLVNTEIIKVELKGHGQRKNEELYDSIDQASNEIINFIRRKQKGSKVYIYGHCLGAIIAYDIYSKVKEDKIFNIEKLFLGSVSMNSKKFNFDEFVDNYIKSNIEKLLNNEDIKISNEIIKQALKYSTPILYKEYRIIVEYLSSKKVTFDENIILINGKLDIWFDIDIIKNCVNGYEFSKQYFTSGGHFYLDTCCNELADILLSEIDD
;
A
#
# COMPACT_ATOMS: atom_id res chain seq x y z
N MET A 1 2.40 16.93 24.51
CA MET A 1 3.16 16.73 23.26
C MET A 1 2.23 16.04 22.28
N CYS A 2 2.02 16.62 21.09
CA CYS A 2 1.19 16.00 20.07
C CYS A 2 1.93 14.76 19.55
N LYS A 3 1.35 13.58 19.73
CA LYS A 3 1.91 12.33 19.20
C LYS A 3 1.70 12.32 17.68
N ASN A 4 2.64 11.76 16.93
CA ASN A 4 2.43 11.44 15.52
C ASN A 4 1.77 10.07 15.39
N ILE A 5 1.05 9.81 14.30
CA ILE A 5 0.58 8.46 13.96
C ILE A 5 0.90 8.15 12.50
N LEU A 6 1.57 7.03 12.26
CA LEU A 6 1.82 6.47 10.93
C LEU A 6 0.90 5.28 10.69
N PHE A 7 -0.03 5.42 9.74
CA PHE A 7 -0.88 4.32 9.29
C PHE A 7 -0.23 3.57 8.13
N LEU A 8 -0.18 2.24 8.22
CA LEU A 8 0.37 1.37 7.18
C LEU A 8 -0.76 0.55 6.56
N ILE A 9 -1.03 0.73 5.26
CA ILE A 9 -2.14 0.08 4.55
C ILE A 9 -1.59 -0.97 3.57
N PRO A 10 -1.90 -2.27 3.78
CA PRO A 10 -1.28 -3.36 3.05
C PRO A 10 -1.70 -3.41 1.58
N TYR A 11 -0.91 -4.13 0.79
CA TYR A 11 -1.25 -4.47 -0.58
C TYR A 11 -2.24 -5.65 -0.65
N ALA A 12 -2.65 -6.02 -1.87
CA ALA A 12 -3.65 -7.06 -2.11
C ALA A 12 -3.27 -8.41 -1.48
N VAL A 13 -4.28 -9.21 -1.11
CA VAL A 13 -4.19 -10.59 -0.57
C VAL A 13 -3.56 -10.71 0.83
N VAL A 14 -2.66 -9.81 1.21
CA VAL A 14 -1.93 -9.89 2.47
C VAL A 14 -2.64 -9.16 3.60
N ASN A 15 -2.25 -9.50 4.83
CA ASN A 15 -2.76 -8.87 6.03
C ASN A 15 -1.75 -7.89 6.63
N SER A 16 -2.17 -7.20 7.69
CA SER A 16 -1.39 -6.16 8.37
C SER A 16 0.00 -6.61 8.84
N SER A 17 0.24 -7.92 9.06
CA SER A 17 1.53 -8.46 9.51
C SER A 17 2.69 -8.29 8.53
N ILE A 18 2.40 -7.97 7.27
CA ILE A 18 3.43 -7.69 6.25
C ILE A 18 4.35 -6.51 6.67
N TYR A 19 3.85 -5.64 7.55
CA TYR A 19 4.59 -4.50 8.08
C TYR A 19 5.36 -4.77 9.37
N ASN A 20 5.40 -6.01 9.88
CA ASN A 20 6.08 -6.29 11.15
C ASN A 20 7.56 -5.92 11.12
N GLU A 21 8.26 -6.24 10.03
CA GLU A 21 9.69 -5.90 9.90
C GLU A 21 9.88 -4.39 9.77
N LEU A 22 9.05 -3.73 8.96
CA LEU A 22 9.10 -2.27 8.80
C LEU A 22 8.83 -1.54 10.12
N GLU A 23 7.83 -1.98 10.88
CA GLU A 23 7.53 -1.45 12.21
C GLU A 23 8.72 -1.61 13.17
N ASN A 24 9.39 -2.77 13.15
CA ASN A 24 10.57 -2.99 13.97
C ASN A 24 11.72 -2.03 13.59
N GLU A 25 11.98 -1.82 12.31
CA GLU A 25 13.02 -0.90 11.85
C GLU A 25 12.69 0.55 12.20
N LEU A 26 11.44 0.98 12.00
CA LEU A 26 10.98 2.32 12.33
C LEU A 26 11.05 2.59 13.85
N ASN A 27 10.62 1.63 14.68
CA ASN A 27 10.65 1.76 16.14
C ASN A 27 12.06 1.85 16.73
N LYS A 28 13.13 1.55 15.97
CA LYS A 28 14.50 1.81 16.42
C LYS A 28 14.83 3.30 16.49
N LYS A 29 14.14 4.14 15.71
CA LYS A 29 14.42 5.58 15.59
C LYS A 29 13.22 6.46 15.95
N LEU A 30 11.99 6.03 15.68
CA LEU A 30 10.78 6.76 16.05
C LEU A 30 10.48 6.59 17.55
N VAL A 31 10.43 7.70 18.27
CA VAL A 31 10.11 7.82 19.70
C VAL A 31 8.78 8.51 19.97
N ASN A 32 8.29 9.37 19.08
CA ASN A 32 7.04 10.15 19.24
C ASN A 32 5.94 9.76 18.25
N THR A 33 6.15 8.72 17.44
CA THR A 33 5.21 8.23 16.42
C THR A 33 4.64 6.88 16.79
N GLU A 34 3.31 6.78 16.88
CA GLU A 34 2.59 5.51 16.97
C GLU A 34 2.44 4.91 15.57
N ILE A 35 2.85 3.66 15.38
CA ILE A 35 2.65 2.93 14.12
C ILE A 35 1.38 2.11 14.23
N ILE A 36 0.47 2.25 13.26
CA ILE A 36 -0.78 1.52 13.19
C ILE A 36 -0.89 0.80 11.84
N LYS A 37 -0.75 -0.53 11.88
CA LYS A 37 -0.97 -1.39 10.71
C LYS A 37 -2.48 -1.59 10.53
N VAL A 38 -3.01 -1.24 9.37
CA VAL A 38 -4.44 -1.32 9.07
C VAL A 38 -4.80 -2.74 8.64
N GLU A 39 -5.78 -3.35 9.31
CA GLU A 39 -6.33 -4.65 8.92
C GLU A 39 -7.55 -4.46 8.01
N LEU A 40 -7.42 -4.88 6.76
CA LEU A 40 -8.49 -4.80 5.75
C LEU A 40 -9.52 -5.92 5.94
N LYS A 41 -10.79 -5.67 5.57
CA LYS A 41 -11.83 -6.71 5.56
C LYS A 41 -11.45 -7.88 4.67
N GLY A 42 -11.80 -9.10 5.08
CA GLY A 42 -11.48 -10.32 4.35
C GLY A 42 -10.04 -10.81 4.52
N HIS A 43 -9.23 -10.14 5.34
CA HIS A 43 -7.81 -10.48 5.57
C HIS A 43 -7.50 -10.63 7.06
N GLY A 44 -6.45 -11.38 7.38
CA GLY A 44 -5.88 -11.46 8.73
C GLY A 44 -6.93 -11.75 9.81
N GLN A 45 -7.00 -10.88 10.81
CA GLN A 45 -7.98 -10.99 11.91
C GLN A 45 -9.43 -10.77 11.46
N ARG A 46 -9.64 -10.16 10.29
CA ARG A 46 -10.93 -9.83 9.69
C ARG A 46 -11.31 -10.73 8.52
N LYS A 47 -10.69 -11.91 8.41
CA LYS A 47 -10.90 -12.89 7.33
C LYS A 47 -12.34 -13.39 7.16
N ASN A 48 -13.17 -13.25 8.20
CA ASN A 48 -14.58 -13.66 8.16
C ASN A 48 -15.50 -12.52 7.67
N GLU A 49 -14.98 -11.31 7.46
CA GLU A 49 -15.72 -10.21 6.85
C GLU A 49 -15.62 -10.28 5.33
N GLU A 50 -16.66 -9.81 4.64
CA GLU A 50 -16.64 -9.72 3.18
C GLU A 50 -15.61 -8.68 2.71
N LEU A 51 -14.83 -9.04 1.69
CA LEU A 51 -13.92 -8.11 0.99
C LEU A 51 -14.67 -6.88 0.51
N TYR A 52 -14.00 -5.73 0.46
CA TYR A 52 -14.57 -4.49 -0.04
C TYR A 52 -15.06 -4.61 -1.49
N ASP A 53 -16.20 -3.98 -1.78
CA ASP A 53 -16.77 -3.91 -3.14
C ASP A 53 -16.28 -2.70 -3.93
N SER A 54 -15.64 -1.72 -3.27
CA SER A 54 -15.03 -0.56 -3.92
C SER A 54 -13.92 0.06 -3.06
N ILE A 55 -13.02 0.83 -3.70
CA ILE A 55 -12.03 1.67 -2.99
C ILE A 55 -12.73 2.69 -2.08
N ASP A 56 -13.88 3.23 -2.51
CA ASP A 56 -14.68 4.18 -1.73
C ASP A 56 -15.17 3.60 -0.40
N GLN A 57 -15.63 2.35 -0.40
CA GLN A 57 -16.05 1.65 0.81
C GLN A 57 -14.87 1.45 1.77
N ALA A 58 -13.71 1.03 1.24
CA ALA A 58 -12.51 0.83 2.03
C ALA A 58 -12.01 2.15 2.67
N SER A 59 -11.90 3.21 1.88
CA SER A 59 -11.43 4.51 2.35
C SER A 59 -12.38 5.14 3.37
N ASN A 60 -13.70 5.09 3.17
CA ASN A 60 -14.66 5.63 4.12
C ASN A 60 -14.60 4.94 5.49
N GLU A 61 -14.41 3.62 5.51
CA GLU A 61 -14.23 2.88 6.74
C GLU A 61 -12.91 3.27 7.45
N ILE A 62 -11.82 3.37 6.69
CA ILE A 62 -10.49 3.69 7.24
C ILE A 62 -10.42 5.16 7.69
N ILE A 63 -11.06 6.10 6.99
CA ILE A 63 -11.20 7.51 7.43
C ILE A 63 -11.87 7.54 8.81
N ASN A 64 -12.94 6.77 9.00
CA ASN A 64 -13.62 6.69 10.29
C ASN A 64 -12.72 6.09 11.38
N PHE A 65 -11.90 5.09 11.04
CA PHE A 65 -10.91 4.51 11.94
C PHE A 65 -9.82 5.52 12.33
N ILE A 66 -9.21 6.19 11.35
CA ILE A 66 -8.17 7.23 11.56
C ILE A 66 -8.74 8.35 12.43
N ARG A 67 -9.94 8.86 12.12
CA ARG A 67 -10.58 9.93 12.89
C ARG A 67 -10.75 9.59 14.38
N ARG A 68 -11.10 8.34 14.70
CA ARG A 68 -11.22 7.88 16.10
C ARG A 68 -9.87 7.77 16.81
N LYS A 69 -8.79 7.51 16.06
CA LYS A 69 -7.44 7.30 16.58
C LYS A 69 -6.65 8.59 16.72
N GLN A 70 -6.67 9.46 15.71
CA GLN A 70 -5.77 10.60 15.60
C GLN A 70 -5.95 11.62 16.75
N LYS A 71 -7.17 11.96 17.17
CA LYS A 71 -7.42 12.81 18.37
C LYS A 71 -6.51 14.06 18.51
N GLY A 72 -6.17 14.72 17.40
CA GLY A 72 -5.28 15.89 17.35
C GLY A 72 -3.81 15.57 17.00
N SER A 73 -3.47 14.30 16.78
CA SER A 73 -2.18 13.85 16.28
C SER A 73 -1.96 14.23 14.82
N LYS A 74 -0.70 14.48 14.48
CA LYS A 74 -0.25 14.52 13.09
C LYS A 74 -0.43 13.14 12.46
N VAL A 75 -0.99 13.09 11.26
CA VAL A 75 -1.29 11.84 10.56
C VAL A 75 -0.37 11.68 9.37
N TYR A 76 0.31 10.53 9.30
CA TYR A 76 1.09 10.06 8.17
C TYR A 76 0.44 8.77 7.66
N ILE A 77 0.45 8.55 6.35
CA ILE A 77 -0.08 7.31 5.76
C ILE A 77 0.92 6.77 4.76
N TYR A 78 1.33 5.51 4.93
CA TYR A 78 1.98 4.73 3.88
C TYR A 78 1.01 3.66 3.38
N GLY A 79 0.84 3.59 2.07
CA GLY A 79 0.11 2.52 1.42
C GLY A 79 0.96 1.89 0.31
N HIS A 80 0.88 0.57 0.15
CA HIS A 80 1.62 -0.14 -0.91
C HIS A 80 0.65 -0.76 -1.93
N CYS A 81 0.88 -0.58 -3.23
CA CYS A 81 0.07 -1.12 -4.32
C CYS A 81 -1.44 -0.83 -4.14
N LEU A 82 -2.28 -1.84 -3.82
CA LEU A 82 -3.69 -1.63 -3.44
C LEU A 82 -3.84 -0.61 -2.31
N GLY A 83 -3.03 -0.76 -1.26
CA GLY A 83 -3.02 0.14 -0.12
C GLY A 83 -2.65 1.57 -0.50
N ALA A 84 -1.82 1.78 -1.54
CA ALA A 84 -1.49 3.10 -2.05
C ALA A 84 -2.72 3.77 -2.70
N ILE A 85 -3.52 3.00 -3.46
CA ILE A 85 -4.77 3.49 -4.06
C ILE A 85 -5.79 3.86 -2.99
N ILE A 86 -5.95 3.01 -1.97
CA ILE A 86 -6.82 3.29 -0.82
C ILE A 86 -6.34 4.53 -0.07
N ALA A 87 -5.03 4.64 0.21
CA ALA A 87 -4.43 5.77 0.90
C ALA A 87 -4.61 7.10 0.13
N TYR A 88 -4.50 7.05 -1.20
CA TYR A 88 -4.78 8.20 -2.06
C TYR A 88 -6.24 8.64 -2.00
N ASP A 89 -7.21 7.71 -2.06
CA ASP A 89 -8.63 8.06 -1.95
C ASP A 89 -8.95 8.64 -0.56
N ILE A 90 -8.36 8.08 0.51
CA ILE A 90 -8.43 8.65 1.86
C ILE A 90 -7.93 10.10 1.84
N TYR A 91 -6.73 10.33 1.32
CA TYR A 91 -6.11 11.65 1.25
C TYR A 91 -6.96 12.67 0.50
N SER A 92 -7.44 12.29 -0.69
CA SER A 92 -8.29 13.13 -1.52
C SER A 92 -9.55 13.56 -0.77
N LYS A 93 -10.25 12.61 -0.16
CA LYS A 93 -11.51 12.87 0.56
C LYS A 93 -11.33 13.72 1.79
N VAL A 94 -10.36 13.41 2.65
CA VAL A 94 -10.19 14.16 3.90
C VAL A 94 -9.74 15.59 3.65
N LYS A 95 -8.99 15.82 2.55
CA LYS A 95 -8.60 17.15 2.09
C LYS A 95 -9.78 17.94 1.54
N GLU A 96 -10.58 17.33 0.66
CA GLU A 96 -11.77 17.95 0.06
C GLU A 96 -12.81 18.33 1.13
N ASP A 97 -13.13 17.39 2.02
CA ASP A 97 -14.15 17.54 3.05
C ASP A 97 -13.63 18.20 4.34
N LYS A 98 -12.33 18.53 4.39
CA LYS A 98 -11.66 19.15 5.56
C LYS A 98 -11.88 18.38 6.87
N ILE A 99 -11.80 17.05 6.82
CA ILE A 99 -12.08 16.17 7.96
C ILE A 99 -10.93 16.19 8.98
N PHE A 100 -9.70 15.99 8.50
CA PHE A 100 -8.44 16.12 9.24
C PHE A 100 -7.29 16.29 8.25
N ASN A 101 -6.13 16.75 8.74
CA ASN A 101 -4.94 16.91 7.91
C ASN A 101 -4.11 15.62 7.87
N ILE A 102 -3.58 15.29 6.70
CA ILE A 102 -2.53 14.27 6.53
C ILE A 102 -1.25 15.04 6.19
N GLU A 103 -0.23 14.93 7.05
CA GLU A 103 1.02 15.66 6.91
C GLU A 103 1.81 15.18 5.69
N LYS A 104 1.96 13.86 5.55
CA LYS A 104 2.53 13.22 4.36
C LYS A 104 1.78 11.94 4.01
N LEU A 105 1.59 11.75 2.71
CA LEU A 105 1.08 10.55 2.09
C LEU A 105 2.21 9.89 1.28
N PHE A 106 2.59 8.69 1.69
CA PHE A 106 3.59 7.88 1.01
C PHE A 106 2.89 6.80 0.17
N LEU A 107 3.11 6.83 -1.15
CA LEU A 107 2.53 5.90 -2.10
C LEU A 107 3.60 4.94 -2.61
N GLY A 108 3.55 3.71 -2.13
CA GLY A 108 4.48 2.64 -2.48
C GLY A 108 4.02 1.86 -3.71
N SER A 109 4.88 1.73 -4.74
CA SER A 109 4.64 0.90 -5.94
C SER A 109 3.26 1.09 -6.56
N VAL A 110 2.96 2.32 -6.99
CA VAL A 110 1.66 2.70 -7.56
C VAL A 110 1.79 3.12 -9.02
N SER A 111 0.88 2.65 -9.88
CA SER A 111 0.89 2.97 -11.32
C SER A 111 -0.10 4.08 -11.72
N MET A 112 -1.08 4.40 -10.87
CA MET A 112 -2.15 5.41 -11.09
C MET A 112 -2.83 5.36 -12.48
N ASN A 113 -2.80 4.20 -13.14
CA ASN A 113 -3.29 4.01 -14.49
C ASN A 113 -4.44 3.02 -14.53
N SER A 114 -5.53 3.43 -15.17
CA SER A 114 -6.69 2.57 -15.41
C SER A 114 -6.63 1.77 -16.70
N LYS A 115 -5.72 2.11 -17.63
CA LYS A 115 -5.57 1.39 -18.88
C LYS A 115 -4.93 0.04 -18.62
N LYS A 116 -5.81 -0.96 -18.57
CA LYS A 116 -5.60 -2.41 -18.71
C LYS A 116 -4.14 -2.83 -18.57
N PHE A 117 -3.76 -3.07 -17.32
CA PHE A 117 -2.82 -4.14 -17.06
C PHE A 117 -3.49 -5.46 -17.50
N ASN A 118 -2.78 -6.34 -18.20
CA ASN A 118 -3.30 -7.67 -18.48
C ASN A 118 -3.41 -8.42 -17.16
N PHE A 119 -4.61 -8.49 -16.58
CA PHE A 119 -4.76 -8.98 -15.23
C PHE A 119 -4.39 -10.46 -15.09
N ASP A 120 -4.65 -11.27 -16.11
CA ASP A 120 -4.22 -12.66 -16.10
C ASP A 120 -2.69 -12.74 -16.07
N GLU A 121 -2.00 -11.88 -16.82
CA GLU A 121 -0.54 -11.75 -16.74
C GLU A 121 -0.06 -11.20 -15.38
N PHE A 122 -0.83 -10.33 -14.73
CA PHE A 122 -0.51 -9.85 -13.37
C PHE A 122 -0.57 -11.01 -12.38
N VAL A 123 -1.68 -11.74 -12.42
CA VAL A 123 -1.91 -12.89 -11.55
C VAL A 123 -0.85 -13.94 -11.83
N ASP A 124 -0.57 -14.28 -13.09
CA ASP A 124 0.46 -15.24 -13.45
C ASP A 124 1.85 -14.81 -12.95
N ASN A 125 2.22 -13.53 -13.11
CA ASN A 125 3.50 -13.03 -12.61
C ASN A 125 3.54 -12.92 -11.08
N TYR A 126 2.44 -12.54 -10.43
CA TYR A 126 2.30 -12.53 -8.97
C TYR A 126 2.46 -13.94 -8.41
N ILE A 127 1.75 -14.90 -9.01
CA ILE A 127 1.80 -16.32 -8.67
C ILE A 127 3.22 -16.83 -8.87
N LYS A 128 3.81 -16.62 -10.05
CA LYS A 128 5.17 -17.06 -10.38
C LYS A 128 6.19 -16.49 -9.40
N SER A 129 6.19 -15.17 -9.18
CA SER A 129 7.17 -14.51 -8.29
C SER A 129 7.04 -14.97 -6.82
N ASN A 130 5.83 -15.15 -6.31
CA ASN A 130 5.64 -15.61 -4.94
C ASN A 130 5.89 -17.11 -4.78
N ILE A 131 5.50 -17.94 -5.74
CA ILE A 131 5.77 -19.38 -5.73
C ILE A 131 7.26 -19.67 -5.90
N GLU A 132 7.94 -19.01 -6.85
CA GLU A 132 9.37 -19.19 -7.06
C GLU A 132 10.16 -18.82 -5.82
N LYS A 133 9.78 -17.73 -5.12
CA LYS A 133 10.38 -17.37 -3.82
C LYS A 133 10.17 -18.47 -2.77
N LEU A 134 8.97 -19.03 -2.66
CA LEU A 134 8.67 -20.08 -1.68
C LEU A 134 9.36 -21.41 -2.02
N LEU A 135 9.45 -21.78 -3.29
CA LEU A 135 10.09 -23.01 -3.74
C LEU A 135 11.62 -22.96 -3.67
N ASN A 136 12.21 -21.77 -3.88
CA ASN A 136 13.66 -21.57 -3.85
C ASN A 136 14.20 -21.23 -2.45
N ASN A 137 13.33 -21.15 -1.43
CA ASN A 137 13.76 -20.91 -0.05
C ASN A 137 14.18 -22.25 0.59
N GLU A 138 15.48 -22.49 0.69
CA GLU A 138 16.04 -23.74 1.25
C GLU A 138 15.64 -23.99 2.71
N ASP A 139 15.34 -22.93 3.47
CA ASP A 139 14.89 -23.00 4.86
C ASP A 139 13.40 -23.36 5.00
N ILE A 140 12.64 -23.27 3.89
CA ILE A 140 11.19 -23.46 3.87
C ILE A 140 10.83 -24.61 2.93
N LYS A 141 10.67 -25.81 3.50
CA LYS A 141 10.08 -26.96 2.78
C LYS A 141 8.55 -26.87 2.76
N ILE A 142 8.01 -26.06 1.87
CA ILE A 142 6.56 -26.04 1.60
C ILE A 142 6.22 -27.08 0.53
N SER A 143 5.17 -27.87 0.77
CA SER A 143 4.69 -28.83 -0.22
C SER A 143 3.92 -28.14 -1.35
N ASN A 144 3.97 -28.72 -2.55
CA ASN A 144 3.18 -28.26 -3.70
C ASN A 144 1.68 -28.18 -3.38
N GLU A 145 1.16 -29.03 -2.50
CA GLU A 145 -0.24 -29.01 -2.10
C GLU A 145 -0.60 -27.80 -1.23
N ILE A 146 0.31 -27.33 -0.38
CA ILE A 146 0.12 -26.09 0.39
C ILE A 146 0.13 -24.89 -0.56
N ILE A 147 1.05 -24.87 -1.54
CA ILE A 147 1.11 -23.81 -2.55
C ILE A 147 -0.21 -23.76 -3.34
N LYS A 148 -0.68 -24.90 -3.86
CA LYS A 148 -1.96 -24.98 -4.58
C LYS A 148 -3.13 -24.49 -3.73
N GLN A 149 -3.18 -24.83 -2.45
CA GLN A 149 -4.23 -24.35 -1.55
C GLN A 149 -4.16 -22.84 -1.33
N ALA A 150 -2.95 -22.30 -1.14
CA ALA A 150 -2.74 -20.86 -1.00
C ALA A 150 -3.22 -20.11 -2.25
N LEU A 151 -2.86 -20.58 -3.45
CA LEU A 151 -3.32 -20.01 -4.72
C LEU A 151 -4.84 -20.09 -4.87
N LYS A 152 -5.42 -21.26 -4.61
CA LYS A 152 -6.87 -21.46 -4.69
C LYS A 152 -7.63 -20.48 -3.80
N TYR A 153 -7.05 -20.12 -2.64
CA TYR A 153 -7.61 -19.13 -1.73
C TYR A 153 -7.32 -17.69 -2.17
N SER A 154 -6.11 -17.37 -2.59
CA SER A 154 -5.68 -16.00 -2.89
C SER A 154 -6.15 -15.48 -4.24
N THR A 155 -6.24 -16.33 -5.26
CA THR A 155 -6.58 -15.91 -6.62
C THR A 155 -7.93 -15.19 -6.68
N PRO A 156 -9.06 -15.72 -6.14
CA PRO A 156 -10.34 -15.00 -6.18
C PRO A 156 -10.31 -13.64 -5.46
N ILE A 157 -9.54 -13.56 -4.37
CA ILE A 157 -9.35 -12.32 -3.60
C ILE A 157 -8.61 -11.30 -4.47
N LEU A 158 -7.50 -11.72 -5.09
CA LEU A 158 -6.69 -10.90 -5.99
C LEU A 158 -7.54 -10.35 -7.16
N TYR A 159 -8.38 -11.20 -7.79
CA TYR A 159 -9.31 -10.77 -8.83
C TYR A 159 -10.26 -9.66 -8.35
N LYS A 160 -10.87 -9.83 -7.17
CA LYS A 160 -11.81 -8.86 -6.62
C LYS A 160 -11.11 -7.53 -6.29
N GLU A 161 -9.97 -7.59 -5.62
CA GLU A 161 -9.23 -6.39 -5.19
C GLU A 161 -8.64 -5.61 -6.37
N TYR A 162 -8.19 -6.31 -7.40
CA TYR A 162 -7.77 -5.64 -8.62
C TYR A 162 -8.94 -4.97 -9.35
N ARG A 163 -10.10 -5.63 -9.41
CA ARG A 163 -11.28 -5.07 -10.06
C ARG A 163 -11.63 -3.70 -9.50
N ILE A 164 -11.62 -3.56 -8.17
CA ILE A 164 -11.96 -2.27 -7.52
C ILE A 164 -10.90 -1.19 -7.78
N ILE A 165 -9.62 -1.55 -7.96
CA ILE A 165 -8.56 -0.60 -8.37
C ILE A 165 -8.86 -0.06 -9.77
N VAL A 166 -9.14 -0.95 -10.72
CA VAL A 166 -9.42 -0.55 -12.12
C VAL A 166 -10.67 0.33 -12.17
N GLU A 167 -11.76 -0.09 -11.53
CA GLU A 167 -13.01 0.68 -11.46
C GLU A 167 -12.79 2.09 -10.87
N TYR A 168 -11.99 2.19 -9.81
CA TYR A 168 -11.63 3.46 -9.18
C TYR A 168 -10.82 4.36 -10.13
N LEU A 169 -9.72 3.85 -10.68
CA LEU A 169 -8.84 4.62 -11.57
C LEU A 169 -9.53 4.99 -12.90
N SER A 170 -10.49 4.20 -13.37
CA SER A 170 -11.26 4.51 -14.58
C SER A 170 -12.25 5.66 -14.37
N SER A 171 -12.65 5.94 -13.13
CA SER A 171 -13.72 6.90 -12.82
C SER A 171 -13.21 8.19 -12.15
N LYS A 172 -11.93 8.24 -11.76
CA LYS A 172 -11.36 9.34 -10.99
C LYS A 172 -10.21 10.02 -11.72
N LYS A 173 -10.18 11.36 -11.63
CA LYS A 173 -8.98 12.13 -11.97
C LYS A 173 -8.06 12.16 -10.75
N VAL A 174 -6.79 11.84 -10.97
CA VAL A 174 -5.78 11.81 -9.91
C VAL A 174 -5.01 13.12 -9.91
N THR A 175 -4.83 13.73 -8.74
CA THR A 175 -4.12 14.99 -8.54
C THR A 175 -3.15 14.85 -7.37
N PHE A 176 -1.89 15.20 -7.61
CA PHE A 176 -0.84 15.24 -6.60
C PHE A 176 -0.52 16.67 -6.16
N ASP A 177 0.07 16.75 -4.97
CA ASP A 177 0.57 17.97 -4.34
C ASP A 177 1.86 17.66 -3.55
N GLU A 178 2.40 18.66 -2.85
CA GLU A 178 3.65 18.60 -2.11
C GLU A 178 3.66 17.68 -0.88
N ASN A 179 2.49 17.18 -0.45
CA ASN A 179 2.38 16.23 0.65
C ASN A 179 2.40 14.78 0.18
N ILE A 180 2.37 14.55 -1.12
CA ILE A 180 2.43 13.22 -1.71
C ILE A 180 3.87 12.88 -2.08
N ILE A 181 4.31 11.70 -1.64
CA ILE A 181 5.65 11.16 -1.89
C ILE A 181 5.50 9.79 -2.53
N LEU A 182 6.13 9.61 -3.69
CA LEU A 182 6.17 8.33 -4.40
C LEU A 182 7.40 7.54 -3.96
N ILE A 183 7.21 6.27 -3.63
CA ILE A 183 8.28 5.34 -3.28
C ILE A 183 8.15 4.10 -4.16
N ASN A 184 9.16 3.80 -4.97
CA ASN A 184 9.06 2.67 -5.91
C ASN A 184 10.33 1.81 -5.88
N GLY A 185 10.21 0.56 -6.31
CA GLY A 185 11.35 -0.30 -6.57
C GLY A 185 12.01 0.06 -7.90
N LYS A 186 13.35 0.14 -7.97
CA LYS A 186 14.08 0.30 -9.24
C LYS A 186 13.87 -0.87 -10.20
N LEU A 187 13.52 -2.03 -9.67
CA LEU A 187 13.26 -3.26 -10.42
C LEU A 187 11.75 -3.57 -10.53
N ASP A 188 10.88 -2.61 -10.17
CA ASP A 188 9.43 -2.81 -10.24
C ASP A 188 8.97 -2.74 -11.70
N ILE A 189 8.74 -3.92 -12.29
CA ILE A 189 8.29 -4.07 -13.68
C ILE A 189 6.86 -3.56 -13.93
N TRP A 190 6.09 -3.29 -12.87
CA TRP A 190 4.73 -2.77 -12.97
C TRP A 190 4.67 -1.26 -12.73
N PHE A 191 5.80 -0.67 -12.35
CA PHE A 191 5.94 0.77 -12.20
C PHE A 191 6.44 1.39 -13.50
N ASP A 192 5.73 2.41 -13.98
CA ASP A 192 6.14 3.24 -15.10
C ASP A 192 5.88 4.69 -14.75
N ILE A 193 6.96 5.45 -14.60
CA ILE A 193 6.90 6.85 -14.21
C ILE A 193 6.24 7.73 -15.27
N ASP A 194 6.41 7.40 -16.55
CA ASP A 194 5.86 8.20 -17.64
C ASP A 194 4.34 8.03 -17.71
N ILE A 195 3.85 6.85 -17.34
CA ILE A 195 2.40 6.64 -17.15
C ILE A 195 1.87 7.58 -16.06
N ILE A 196 2.53 7.69 -14.90
CA ILE A 196 2.08 8.57 -13.82
C ILE A 196 2.10 10.04 -14.26
N LYS A 197 3.20 10.50 -14.88
CA LYS A 197 3.30 11.87 -15.42
C LYS A 197 2.16 12.24 -16.36
N ASN A 198 1.70 11.27 -17.15
CA ASN A 198 0.65 11.48 -18.14
C ASN A 198 -0.76 11.36 -17.58
N CYS A 199 -0.95 10.63 -16.47
CA CYS A 199 -2.27 10.35 -15.89
C CYS A 199 -2.59 11.20 -14.64
N VAL A 200 -1.58 11.81 -14.02
CA VAL A 200 -1.70 12.52 -12.75
C VAL A 200 -1.41 14.00 -12.91
N ASN A 201 -2.38 14.84 -12.53
CA ASN A 201 -2.18 16.29 -12.45
C ASN A 201 -1.30 16.65 -11.26
N GLY A 202 -0.42 17.65 -11.37
CA GLY A 202 0.38 18.11 -10.23
C GLY A 202 1.45 17.12 -9.77
N TYR A 203 1.75 16.11 -10.60
CA TYR A 203 2.82 15.14 -10.35
C TYR A 203 4.16 15.83 -10.01
N GLU A 204 4.45 16.96 -10.65
CA GLU A 204 5.67 17.74 -10.48
C GLU A 204 5.88 18.29 -9.05
N PHE A 205 4.81 18.35 -8.25
CA PHE A 205 4.90 18.77 -6.85
C PHE A 205 5.29 17.63 -5.91
N SER A 206 5.18 16.37 -6.35
CA SER A 206 5.46 15.20 -5.52
C SER A 206 6.95 14.86 -5.48
N LYS A 207 7.47 14.52 -4.30
CA LYS A 207 8.82 13.96 -4.14
C LYS A 207 8.85 12.49 -4.53
N GLN A 208 10.04 12.00 -4.90
CA GLN A 208 10.24 10.61 -5.34
C GLN A 208 11.46 9.97 -4.72
N TYR A 209 11.26 8.73 -4.28
CA TYR A 209 12.31 7.86 -3.78
C TYR A 209 12.27 6.51 -4.47
N PHE A 210 13.45 5.90 -4.56
CA PHE A 210 13.62 4.61 -5.19
C PHE A 210 14.42 3.67 -4.29
N THR A 211 13.82 2.55 -3.94
CA THR A 211 14.52 1.43 -3.29
C THR A 211 15.24 0.57 -4.34
N SER A 212 16.23 -0.22 -3.92
CA SER A 212 16.93 -1.17 -4.78
C SER A 212 16.08 -2.37 -5.24
N GLY A 213 14.90 -2.59 -4.64
CA GLY A 213 14.06 -3.75 -4.88
C GLY A 213 13.12 -3.66 -6.09
N GLY A 214 12.30 -4.71 -6.25
CA GLY A 214 11.20 -4.77 -7.22
C GLY A 214 9.87 -4.30 -6.61
N HIS A 215 8.73 -4.76 -7.13
CA HIS A 215 7.41 -4.37 -6.59
C HIS A 215 7.28 -4.68 -5.09
N PHE A 216 7.69 -5.88 -4.68
CA PHE A 216 7.65 -6.32 -3.29
C PHE A 216 8.89 -5.88 -2.49
N TYR A 217 9.40 -4.66 -2.73
CA TYR A 217 10.56 -4.14 -2.01
C TYR A 217 10.32 -4.02 -0.50
N LEU A 218 9.05 -4.01 -0.07
CA LEU A 218 8.68 -4.08 1.34
C LEU A 218 9.31 -5.31 2.04
N ASP A 219 9.43 -6.43 1.33
CA ASP A 219 9.98 -7.68 1.88
C ASP A 219 11.50 -7.80 1.68
N THR A 220 12.06 -7.17 0.64
CA THR A 220 13.46 -7.37 0.25
C THR A 220 14.38 -6.21 0.63
N CYS A 221 13.81 -5.02 0.79
CA CYS A 221 14.53 -3.75 0.97
C CYS A 221 13.89 -2.93 2.10
N CYS A 222 13.37 -3.61 3.13
CA CYS A 222 12.63 -2.99 4.23
C CYS A 222 13.42 -1.86 4.92
N ASN A 223 14.74 -2.03 5.12
CA ASN A 223 15.61 -1.01 5.71
C ASN A 223 15.66 0.28 4.88
N GLU A 224 15.73 0.17 3.55
CA GLU A 224 15.74 1.34 2.67
C GLU A 224 14.41 2.09 2.73
N LEU A 225 13.29 1.34 2.75
CA LEU A 225 11.97 1.93 2.95
C LEU A 225 11.88 2.65 4.30
N ALA A 226 12.36 2.03 5.37
CA ALA A 226 12.38 2.65 6.69
C ALA A 226 13.16 3.96 6.69
N ASP A 227 14.37 3.98 6.12
CA ASP A 227 15.20 5.18 6.05
C ASP A 227 14.54 6.30 5.23
N ILE A 228 13.84 5.97 4.15
CA ILE A 228 13.05 6.95 3.37
C ILE A 228 11.93 7.54 4.24
N LEU A 229 11.12 6.70 4.90
CA LEU A 229 10.03 7.18 5.74
C LEU A 229 10.55 8.05 6.89
N LEU A 230 11.63 7.63 7.55
CA LEU A 230 12.29 8.38 8.63
C LEU A 230 12.81 9.74 8.19
N SER A 231 13.20 9.90 6.92
CA SER A 231 13.69 11.18 6.40
C SER A 231 12.59 12.22 6.17
N GLU A 232 11.32 11.80 6.17
CA GLU A 232 10.16 12.64 5.84
C GLU A 232 9.11 12.71 6.98
N ILE A 233 9.32 11.96 8.07
CA ILE A 233 8.49 12.03 9.28
C ILE A 233 9.20 12.89 10.32
N ASP A 234 8.55 13.97 10.73
CA ASP A 234 9.03 14.86 11.79
C ASP A 234 8.69 14.25 13.15
N ASP A 235 9.64 13.50 13.73
CA ASP A 235 9.48 12.81 15.02
C ASP A 235 10.21 13.45 16.20
#